data_AF-A0A954HQK7-F1
#
_entry.id   AF-A0A954HQK7-F1
#
_cell.length_a   1.000
_cell.length_b   1.000
_cell.length_c   1.000
_cell.angle_alpha   90.00
_cell.angle_beta   90.00
_cell.angle_gamma   90.00
#
_symmetry.space_group_name_H-M   'P 1'
#
loop_
_entity.id
_entity.type
_entity.pdbx_description
1 polymer ?
#
loop_
_entity_poly.entity_id
_entity_poly.type
_entity_poly.pdbx_seq_one_letter_code
_entity_poly.pdbx_strand_id
1 'polypeptide(L)' 'ACGTGACASVAAAVAAGYCSRDTDVSVLLPGGRLVVNWLSSGNVLLSGPAEISFGGVVAE' A
#
# COMPACT_ATOMS: atom_id res chain seq x y z
N ALA A 1 -7.64 6.46 3.46
CA ALA A 1 -7.31 5.26 2.66
C ALA A 1 -6.96 4.12 3.62
N CYS A 2 -7.40 2.87 3.37
CA CYS A 2 -7.05 1.73 4.21
C CYS A 2 -5.86 0.98 3.59
N GLY A 3 -4.66 1.10 4.17
CA GLY A 3 -3.45 0.46 3.64
C GLY A 3 -3.54 -1.07 3.63
N THR A 4 -4.05 -1.67 4.70
CA THR A 4 -4.23 -3.13 4.80
C THR A 4 -5.21 -3.67 3.76
N GLY A 5 -6.29 -2.94 3.47
CA GLY A 5 -7.25 -3.31 2.42
C GLY A 5 -6.62 -3.28 1.03
N ALA A 6 -5.75 -2.31 0.75
CA ALA A 6 -4.99 -2.26 -0.50
C ALA A 6 -4.07 -3.48 -0.64
N CYS A 7 -3.34 -3.85 0.41
CA CYS A 7 -2.52 -5.06 0.43
C CYS A 7 -3.32 -6.33 0.12
N ALA A 8 -4.45 -6.52 0.82
CA ALA A 8 -5.30 -7.69 0.63
C ALA A 8 -5.87 -7.78 -0.79
N SER A 9 -6.29 -6.64 -1.35
CA SER A 9 -6.83 -6.58 -2.72
C SER A 9 -5.78 -6.95 -3.76
N VAL A 10 -4.54 -6.49 -3.60
CA VAL A 10 -3.44 -6.81 -4.52
C VAL A 10 -3.02 -8.27 -4.39
N ALA A 11 -2.94 -8.81 -3.17
CA ALA A 11 -2.67 -10.24 -2.97
C ALA A 11 -3.74 -11.11 -3.64
N ALA A 12 -5.01 -10.75 -3.51
CA ALA A 12 -6.11 -11.45 -4.17
C ALA A 12 -6.04 -11.34 -5.70
N ALA A 13 -5.72 -10.17 -6.25
CA ALA A 13 -5.57 -9.96 -7.69
C ALA A 13 -4.41 -10.78 -8.28
N VAL A 14 -3.28 -10.86 -7.58
CA VAL A 14 -2.14 -11.69 -7.97
C VAL A 14 -2.49 -13.18 -7.88
N ALA A 15 -3.16 -13.62 -6.80
CA ALA A 15 -3.59 -15.02 -6.66
C ALA A 15 -4.60 -15.44 -7.75
N ALA A 16 -5.43 -14.51 -8.21
CA ALA A 16 -6.37 -14.73 -9.30
C ALA A 16 -5.77 -14.54 -10.71
N GLY A 17 -4.47 -14.23 -10.82
CA GLY A 17 -3.77 -14.07 -12.09
C GLY A 17 -4.04 -12.75 -12.83
N TYR A 18 -4.70 -11.77 -12.19
CA TYR A 18 -4.95 -10.44 -12.78
C TYR A 18 -3.75 -9.50 -12.68
N CYS A 19 -2.82 -9.77 -11.76
CA CYS A 19 -1.58 -9.02 -11.59
C CYS A 19 -0.41 -9.98 -11.45
N SER A 20 0.77 -9.56 -11.90
CA SER A 20 2.00 -10.35 -11.76
C SER A 20 2.54 -10.27 -10.33
N ARG A 21 3.06 -11.40 -9.84
CA ARG A 21 3.86 -11.46 -8.61
C ARG A 21 5.15 -10.62 -8.76
N ASP A 22 5.75 -10.20 -7.65
CA ASP A 22 7.01 -9.43 -7.61
C ASP A 22 7.00 -8.13 -8.43
N THR A 23 5.80 -7.61 -8.72
CA THR A 23 5.62 -6.42 -9.52
C THR A 23 4.86 -5.37 -8.73
N ASP A 24 5.21 -4.11 -8.91
CA ASP A 24 4.54 -2.99 -8.25
C ASP A 24 3.14 -2.78 -8.84
N VAL A 25 2.12 -2.96 -8.00
CA VAL A 25 0.72 -2.72 -8.34
C VAL A 25 0.26 -1.40 -7.75
N SER A 26 -0.28 -0.53 -8.61
CA SER A 26 -0.82 0.76 -8.17
C SER A 26 -2.28 0.63 -7.76
N VAL A 27 -2.58 1.00 -6.53
CA VAL A 27 -3.94 1.03 -5.98
C VAL A 27 -4.40 2.47 -5.87
N LEU A 28 -5.46 2.82 -6.60
CA LEU A 28 -6.06 4.14 -6.59
C LEU A 28 -7.20 4.18 -5.57
N LEU A 29 -7.05 5.00 -4.53
CA LEU A 29 -8.07 5.22 -3.51
C LEU A 29 -8.48 6.70 -3.50
N PRO A 30 -9.65 7.05 -2.92
CA PRO A 30 -10.04 8.45 -2.77
C PRO A 30 -9.00 9.30 -2.01
N GLY A 31 -8.20 8.68 -1.14
CA GLY A 31 -7.13 9.35 -0.37
C GLY A 31 -5.76 9.36 -1.04
N GLY A 32 -5.68 8.99 -2.33
CA GLY A 32 -4.43 8.99 -3.10
C GLY A 32 -4.00 7.61 -3.60
N ARG A 33 -2.81 7.58 -4.21
CA ARG A 33 -2.21 6.38 -4.80
C ARG A 33 -1.33 5.67 -3.78
N LEU A 34 -1.51 4.35 -3.67
CA LEU A 34 -0.58 3.45 -3.00
C LEU A 34 0.09 2.54 -4.02
N VAL A 35 1.29 2.08 -3.70
CA VAL A 35 2.02 1.05 -4.45
C VAL A 35 2.18 -0.15 -3.54
N VAL A 36 1.78 -1.32 -4.03
CA VAL A 36 1.86 -2.57 -3.29
C VAL A 36 2.60 -3.60 -4.14
N ASN A 37 3.52 -4.33 -3.52
CA ASN A 37 4.22 -5.44 -4.17
C ASN A 37 4.14 -6.68 -3.27
N TRP A 38 3.58 -7.78 -3.80
CA TRP A 38 3.61 -9.07 -3.14
C TRP A 38 4.81 -9.88 -3.62
N LEU A 39 5.81 -9.99 -2.75
CA LEU A 39 7.08 -10.63 -3.05
C LEU A 39 6.95 -12.15 -3.03
N SER A 40 7.74 -12.85 -3.83
CA SER A 40 7.87 -14.32 -3.79
C SER A 40 8.33 -14.84 -2.42
N SER A 41 9.00 -14.02 -1.61
CA SER A 41 9.35 -14.34 -0.22
C SER A 41 8.13 -14.49 0.70
N GLY A 42 6.95 -14.05 0.25
CA GLY A 42 5.71 -14.05 1.03
C GLY A 42 5.38 -12.71 1.68
N ASN A 43 6.34 -11.78 1.76
CA ASN A 43 6.11 -10.44 2.31
C ASN A 43 5.32 -9.56 1.34
N VAL A 44 4.51 -8.65 1.89
CA VAL A 44 3.82 -7.61 1.13
C VAL A 44 4.43 -6.26 1.48
N LEU A 45 4.99 -5.57 0.50
CA LEU A 45 5.48 -4.21 0.64
C LEU A 45 4.37 -3.24 0.26
N LEU A 46 4.22 -2.17 1.05
CA LEU A 46 3.30 -1.07 0.78
C LEU A 46 4.05 0.26 0.90
N SER A 47 3.93 1.09 -0.13
CA SER A 47 4.49 2.43 -0.19
C SER A 47 3.42 3.44 -0.58
N GLY A 48 3.49 4.63 -0.01
CA GLY A 48 2.56 5.72 -0.27
C GLY A 48 3.09 7.05 0.23
N PRO A 49 2.46 8.17 -0.16
CA PRO A 49 2.86 9.49 0.29
C PRO A 49 2.59 9.68 1.78
N ALA A 50 3.43 10.48 2.43
CA ALA A 50 3.24 10.97 3.79
C ALA A 50 3.47 12.49 3.80
N GLU A 51 2.67 13.20 4.59
CA GLU A 51 2.72 14.66 4.69
C GLU A 51 2.58 15.10 6.15
N ILE A 52 3.30 16.15 6.52
CA ILE A 52 3.23 16.75 7.86
C ILE A 52 2.00 17.65 7.90
N SER A 53 0.96 17.24 8.65
CA SER A 53 -0.23 18.08 8.81
C SER A 53 -0.05 19.22 9.82
N PHE A 54 0.84 19.07 10.80
CA PHE A 54 1.09 20.05 11.87
C PHE A 54 2.41 19.75 12.58
N GLY A 55 3.03 20.77 13.20
CA GLY A 55 4.15 20.63 14.12
C GLY A 55 3.99 21.55 15.34
N GLY A 56 4.37 21.05 16.52
CA GLY A 56 4.25 21.78 17.78
C GLY A 56 5.08 21.16 18.90
N VAL A 57 4.96 21.73 20.11
CA VAL A 57 5.65 21.28 21.32
C VAL A 57 4.63 20.88 22.39
N VAL A 58 4.91 19.83 23.16
CA VAL A 58 4.10 19.43 24.33
C VAL A 58 4.79 20.01 25.57
N ALA A 59 4.11 20.90 26.30
CA ALA A 59 4.62 21.45 27.55
C ALA A 59 4.51 20.42 28.68
N GLU A 60 5.50 20.39 29.58
CA GLU A 60 5.51 19.57 30.80
C GLU A 60 4.49 20.05 31.85
#